data_AF-A0A3M1A726-F1
#
_entry.id   AF-A0A3M1A726-F1
#
_cell.length_a   1.000
_cell.length_b   1.000
_cell.length_c   1.000
_cell.angle_alpha   90.00
_cell.angle_beta   90.00
_cell.angle_gamma   90.00
#
_symmetry.space_group_name_H-M   'P 1'
#
loop_
_entity.id
_entity.type
_entity.pdbx_description
1 polymer ?
#
loop_
_entity_poly.entity_id
_entity_poly.type
_entity_poly.pdbx_seq_one_letter_code
_entity_poly.pdbx_strand_id
1 'polypeptide(L)' 'DIIAEGDKVVARWMVRGTHKGNLGPVPATGKQVTVTGIWILRLAGGKIAEQWGVFDSLGLMQQLGVVPPPGHSGDLG' A
#
# COMPACT_ATOMS: atom_id res chain seq x y z
N ASP A 1 -1.81 -10.59 -8.46
CA ASP A 1 -1.61 -11.01 -9.87
C ASP A 1 -0.35 -10.37 -10.43
N ILE A 2 0.23 -10.99 -11.46
CA ILE A 2 1.35 -10.45 -12.22
C ILE A 2 1.02 -10.59 -13.69
N ILE A 3 1.17 -9.51 -14.45
CA ILE A 3 0.89 -9.44 -15.89
C ILE A 3 2.13 -8.86 -16.56
N ALA A 4 2.58 -9.45 -17.67
CA ALA A 4 3.74 -8.97 -18.41
C ALA A 4 3.38 -8.70 -19.88
N GLU A 5 3.84 -7.58 -20.40
CA GLU A 5 3.67 -7.19 -21.80
C GLU A 5 4.87 -6.36 -22.27
N GLY A 6 5.51 -6.79 -23.36
CA GLY A 6 6.72 -6.16 -23.88
C GLY A 6 7.83 -6.09 -22.82
N ASP A 7 8.31 -4.88 -22.54
CA ASP A 7 9.32 -4.61 -21.53
C ASP A 7 8.75 -4.27 -20.14
N LYS A 8 7.45 -4.47 -19.91
CA LYS A 8 6.79 -4.10 -18.65
C LYS A 8 6.17 -5.27 -17.91
N VAL A 9 6.18 -5.17 -16.59
CA VAL A 9 5.50 -6.08 -15.66
C VAL A 9 4.62 -5.27 -14.72
N VAL A 10 3.34 -5.61 -14.64
CA VAL A 10 2.39 -5.07 -13.66
C VAL A 10 2.20 -6.10 -12.56
N ALA A 11 2.38 -5.71 -11.31
CA ALA A 11 2.19 -6.58 -10.14
C ALA A 11 1.19 -5.94 -9.17
N ARG A 12 0.08 -6.63 -8.91
CA ARG A 12 -0.83 -6.31 -7.79
C ARG A 12 -0.35 -7.08 -6.56
N TRP A 13 -0.05 -6.35 -5.49
CA TRP A 13 0.58 -6.88 -4.30
C TRP A 13 -0.20 -6.55 -3.02
N MET A 14 0.09 -7.34 -1.98
CA MET A 14 -0.38 -7.14 -0.61
C MET A 14 0.78 -7.43 0.35
N VAL A 15 0.97 -6.57 1.34
CA VAL A 15 1.95 -6.73 2.41
C VAL A 15 1.24 -6.63 3.75
N ARG A 16 1.58 -7.53 4.68
CA ARG A 16 1.16 -7.45 6.08
C ARG A 16 2.38 -7.23 6.96
N GLY A 17 2.27 -6.32 7.91
CA GLY A 17 3.37 -5.99 8.82
C GLY A 17 2.90 -5.38 10.12
N THR A 18 3.83 -5.18 11.06
CA THR A 18 3.58 -4.45 12.31
C THR A 18 4.29 -3.10 12.26
N HIS A 19 3.59 -2.02 12.54
CA HIS A 19 4.14 -0.66 12.58
C HIS A 19 4.98 -0.46 13.85
N LYS A 20 6.22 -0.98 13.83
CA LYS A 20 7.18 -0.99 14.95
C LYS A 20 8.15 0.19 14.94
N GLY A 21 8.39 0.80 13.78
CA GLY A 21 9.18 2.02 13.64
C GLY A 21 8.28 3.18 13.21
N ASN A 22 8.78 4.41 13.31
CA ASN A 22 8.02 5.57 12.86
C ASN A 22 7.87 5.56 11.33
N LEU A 23 6.71 5.99 10.85
CA LEU A 23 6.44 6.22 9.43
C LEU A 23 6.35 7.73 9.18
N GLY A 24 7.48 8.33 8.78
CA GLY A 24 7.59 9.78 8.68
C GLY A 24 7.25 10.45 10.02
N PRO A 25 6.24 11.35 10.07
CA PRO A 25 5.82 12.00 11.32
C PRO A 25 4.93 11.12 12.22
N VAL A 26 4.49 9.94 11.76
CA VAL A 26 3.59 9.06 12.52
C VAL A 26 4.42 8.15 13.44
N PRO A 27 4.31 8.26 14.78
CA PRO A 27 5.04 7.41 15.70
C PRO A 27 4.64 5.94 15.57
N ALA A 28 5.56 5.03 15.91
CA ALA A 28 5.28 3.60 15.97
C ALA A 28 4.05 3.30 16.84
N THR A 29 3.07 2.60 16.26
CA THR A 29 1.79 2.31 16.93
C THR A 29 1.70 0.89 17.51
N GLY A 30 2.60 -0.01 17.10
CA GLY A 30 2.52 -1.43 17.42
C GLY A 30 1.38 -2.20 16.72
N LYS A 31 0.52 -1.53 15.96
CA LYS A 31 -0.59 -2.16 15.24
C LYS A 31 -0.10 -3.02 14.07
N GLN A 32 -0.81 -4.11 13.80
CA GLN A 32 -0.69 -4.81 12.53
C GLN A 32 -1.46 -4.05 11.46
N VAL A 33 -0.88 -3.97 10.27
CA VAL A 33 -1.47 -3.34 9.10
C VAL A 33 -1.36 -4.24 7.89
N THR A 34 -2.32 -4.13 6.99
CA THR A 34 -2.28 -4.71 5.65
C THR A 34 -2.32 -3.57 4.64
N VAL A 35 -1.37 -3.55 3.72
CA VAL A 35 -1.28 -2.55 2.64
C VAL A 35 -1.37 -3.27 1.31
N THR A 36 -2.15 -2.73 0.39
CA THR A 36 -2.23 -3.23 -0.98
C THR A 36 -1.80 -2.15 -1.95
N GLY A 37 -1.34 -2.57 -3.13
CA GLY A 37 -0.93 -1.65 -4.17
C GLY A 37 -0.66 -2.32 -5.50
N ILE A 38 -0.23 -1.51 -6.45
CA ILE A 38 0.17 -1.92 -7.78
C ILE A 38 1.55 -1.32 -8.08
N TRP A 39 2.43 -2.14 -8.63
CA TRP A 39 3.64 -1.68 -9.30
C TRP A 39 3.55 -1.93 -10.80
N ILE A 40 4.08 -0.98 -11.56
CA ILE A 40 4.41 -1.12 -12.98
C ILE A 40 5.93 -1.00 -13.05
N LEU A 41 6.58 -2.04 -13.57
CA LEU A 41 8.03 -2.15 -13.65
C LEU A 41 8.42 -2.19 -15.12
N ARG A 42 9.34 -1.33 -15.57
CA ARG A 42 10.00 -1.49 -16.87
C ARG A 42 11.31 -2.22 -16.69
N LEU A 43 11.55 -3.24 -17.52
CA LEU A 43 12.76 -4.05 -17.50
C LEU A 43 13.68 -3.68 -18.66
N ALA A 44 14.97 -3.58 -18.39
CA ALA A 44 16.01 -3.45 -19.42
C ALA A 44 17.28 -4.18 -18.97
N GLY A 45 17.90 -4.95 -19.85
CA GLY A 45 19.11 -5.72 -19.53
C GLY A 45 18.94 -6.68 -18.35
N GLY A 46 17.74 -7.26 -18.19
CA GLY A 46 17.42 -8.17 -17.08
C GLY A 46 17.26 -7.51 -15.71
N LYS A 47 17.18 -6.16 -15.64
CA LYS A 47 17.00 -5.40 -14.40
C LYS A 47 15.78 -4.49 -14.47
N ILE A 48 15.26 -4.09 -13.31
CA ILE A 48 14.25 -3.03 -13.21
C ILE A 48 14.94 -1.70 -13.55
N ALA A 49 14.56 -1.10 -14.67
CA ALA A 49 15.04 0.20 -15.12
C ALA A 49 14.19 1.33 -14.54
N GLU A 50 12.87 1.12 -14.44
CA GLU A 50 11.92 2.09 -13.89
C GLU A 50 10.84 1.38 -13.10
N GLN A 51 10.31 2.07 -12.09
CA GLN A 51 9.21 1.60 -11.26
C GLN A 51 8.23 2.76 -11.04
N TRP A 52 6.96 2.52 -11.36
CA TRP A 52 5.84 3.36 -10.99
C TRP A 52 4.90 2.57 -10.11
N GLY A 53 4.14 3.25 -9.26
CA GLY A 53 3.17 2.55 -8.45
C GLY A 53 2.31 3.45 -7.60
N VAL A 54 1.24 2.83 -7.12
CA VAL A 54 0.32 3.40 -6.14
C VAL A 54 0.06 2.34 -5.08
N PHE A 55 -0.22 2.78 -3.87
CA PHE A 55 -0.68 1.92 -2.79
C PHE A 55 -1.75 2.63 -2.00
N ASP A 56 -2.54 1.86 -1.24
CA ASP A 56 -3.60 2.38 -0.39
C ASP A 56 -3.03 3.08 0.85
N SER A 57 -2.53 4.30 0.65
CA SER A 57 -1.99 5.14 1.71
C SER A 57 -3.06 5.62 2.68
N LEU A 58 -4.28 5.88 2.19
CA LEU A 58 -5.41 6.27 3.02
C LEU A 58 -5.81 5.14 3.97
N GLY A 59 -6.00 3.93 3.45
CA GLY A 59 -6.32 2.76 4.27
C GLY A 59 -5.21 2.43 5.28
N LEU A 60 -3.94 2.66 4.93
CA LEU A 60 -2.84 2.57 5.90
C LEU A 60 -2.99 3.61 7.02
N MET A 61 -3.21 4.89 6.69
CA MET A 61 -3.38 5.95 7.71
C MET A 61 -4.58 5.69 8.62
N GLN A 62 -5.65 5.11 8.08
CA GLN A 62 -6.83 4.70 8.86
C GLN A 62 -6.52 3.55 9.83
N GLN A 63 -5.81 2.52 9.38
CA GLN A 63 -5.38 1.41 10.26
C GLN A 63 -4.45 1.91 11.38
N LEU A 64 -3.59 2.88 11.09
CA LEU A 64 -2.73 3.52 12.10
C LEU A 64 -3.52 4.40 13.07
N GLY A 65 -4.72 4.85 12.70
CA GLY A 65 -5.57 5.73 13.50
C GLY A 65 -5.23 7.22 13.35
N VAL A 66 -4.55 7.59 12.26
CA VAL A 66 -4.23 9.00 11.92
C VAL A 66 -5.44 9.70 11.30
N VAL A 67 -6.17 8.96 10.47
CA VAL A 67 -7.40 9.41 9.80
C VAL A 67 -8.54 8.51 10.28
N PRO A 68 -9.72 9.02 10.63
CA PRO A 68 -10.85 8.17 10.99
C PRO A 68 -11.28 7.31 9.79
N PRO A 69 -11.82 6.09 10.03
CA PRO A 69 -12.48 5.34 8.97
C PRO A 69 -13.69 6.13 8.44
N PRO A 70 -14.17 5.85 7.22
CA PRO A 70 -15.40 6.45 6.72
C PRO A 70 -16.53 6.24 7.74
N GLY A 71 -17.22 7.31 8.11
CA GLY A 71 -18.38 7.22 8.99
C GLY A 71 -19.42 6.29 8.38
N HIS A 72 -19.87 5.29 9.13
CA HIS A 72 -21.04 4.52 8.74
C HIS A 72 -22.26 5.38 9.06
N SER A 73 -22.86 6.01 8.05
CA SER A 73 -24.20 6.59 8.18
C SER A 73 -25.21 5.45 8.23
N GLY A 74 -25.47 4.94 9.43
CA GLY A 74 -26.37 3.82 9.64
C GLY A 74 -26.56 3.52 11.12
N ASP A 75 -26.87 4.54 11.91
CA ASP A 75 -27.52 4.34 13.21
C ASP A 75 -28.41 5.55 13.52
N LEU A 76 -29.58 5.54 12.89
CA LEU A 76 -30.76 6.23 13.38
C LEU A 76 -31.76 5.13 13.77
N GLY A 77 -31.48 4.51 14.91
CA GLY A 77 -32.44 3.71 15.67
C GLY A 77 -33.05 4.54 16.79
#